data_AF-A0A533V2H4-F1
#
_entry.id   AF-A0A533V2H4-F1
#
_cell.length_a   1.000
_cell.length_b   1.000
_cell.length_c   1.000
_cell.angle_alpha   90.00
_cell.angle_beta   90.00
_cell.angle_gamma   90.00
#
_symmetry.space_group_name_H-M   'P 1'
#
loop_
_entity.id
_entity.type
_entity.pdbx_description
1 polymer ?
#
loop_
_entity_poly.entity_id
_entity_poly.type
_entity_poly.pdbx_seq_one_letter_code
_entity_poly.pdbx_strand_id
1 'polypeptide(L)'
;MSRQKQKKSKNLGDIFDEHVKYEFIDHDVEATMKTMVNEPIVHNVPVLTGGVGFDNVFNFYENQFVGKMPDDTKITRISRTVGKDQVVDELILSFTHDIEIKSMLPGIPPTGSMI
;
A
#
# COMPACT_ATOMS: atom_id res chain seq x y z
N MET A 1 13.55 -8.81 42.14
CA MET A 1 14.02 -7.73 41.26
C MET A 1 13.47 -7.96 39.86
N SER A 2 12.71 -6.97 39.40
CA SER A 2 12.14 -6.66 38.07
C SER A 2 12.14 -7.72 36.95
N ARG A 3 10.95 -8.28 36.67
CA ARG A 3 10.59 -8.79 35.33
C ARG A 3 10.58 -7.59 34.38
N GLN A 4 11.55 -7.49 33.49
CA GLN A 4 11.46 -6.59 32.35
C GLN A 4 10.18 -6.96 31.57
N LYS A 5 9.25 -6.02 31.43
CA LYS A 5 8.13 -6.17 30.49
C LYS A 5 8.75 -6.34 29.10
N GLN A 6 8.70 -7.56 28.55
CA GLN A 6 8.94 -7.77 27.13
C GLN A 6 7.99 -6.85 26.37
N LYS A 7 8.56 -5.86 25.67
CA LYS A 7 7.84 -5.00 24.74
C LYS A 7 7.34 -5.95 23.65
N LYS A 8 6.04 -6.26 23.66
CA LYS A 8 5.41 -7.13 22.65
C LYS A 8 5.72 -6.50 21.30
N SER A 9 6.59 -7.10 20.49
CA SER A 9 6.85 -6.59 19.15
C SER A 9 5.51 -6.59 18.41
N LYS A 10 5.13 -5.46 17.82
CA LYS A 10 3.94 -5.41 16.95
C LYS A 10 4.14 -6.48 15.86
N ASN A 11 3.10 -7.25 15.60
CA ASN A 11 3.08 -8.20 14.49
C ASN A 11 3.14 -7.40 13.19
N LEU A 12 4.09 -7.71 12.30
CA LEU A 12 4.23 -6.98 11.03
C LEU A 12 2.98 -7.12 10.16
N GLY A 13 2.27 -8.25 10.25
CA GLY A 13 0.99 -8.43 9.56
C GLY A 13 -0.05 -7.40 10.00
N ASP A 14 -0.17 -7.14 11.29
CA ASP A 14 -1.14 -6.18 11.84
C ASP A 14 -0.78 -4.74 11.43
N ILE A 15 0.53 -4.39 11.42
CA ILE A 15 0.99 -3.09 10.93
C ILE A 15 0.66 -2.93 9.44
N PHE A 16 0.89 -3.98 8.65
CA PHE A 16 0.62 -3.93 7.22
C PHE A 16 -0.89 -3.88 6.92
N ASP A 17 -1.74 -4.51 7.74
CA ASP A 17 -3.20 -4.38 7.62
C ASP A 17 -3.67 -2.94 7.92
N GLU A 18 -3.11 -2.29 8.95
CA GLU A 18 -3.37 -0.87 9.21
C GLU A 18 -2.92 0.00 8.03
N HIS A 19 -1.71 -0.26 7.50
CA HIS A 19 -1.16 0.44 6.34
C HIS A 19 -2.09 0.38 5.12
N VAL A 20 -2.46 -0.82 4.68
CA VAL A 20 -3.32 -1.05 3.51
C VAL A 20 -4.73 -0.49 3.74
N LYS A 21 -5.25 -0.55 4.97
CA LYS A 21 -6.53 0.09 5.31
C LYS A 21 -6.49 1.61 5.09
N TYR A 22 -5.40 2.28 5.49
CA TYR A 22 -5.26 3.71 5.26
C TYR A 22 -5.15 4.06 3.77
N GLU A 23 -4.51 3.21 2.96
CA GLU A 23 -4.35 3.42 1.52
C GLU A 23 -5.64 3.25 0.72
N PHE A 24 -6.43 2.20 1.02
CA PHE A 24 -7.53 1.77 0.14
C PHE A 24 -8.94 1.89 0.73
N ILE A 25 -9.06 2.14 2.04
CA ILE A 25 -10.37 2.30 2.71
C ILE A 25 -10.52 3.72 3.23
N ASP A 26 -9.57 4.16 4.07
CA ASP A 26 -9.66 5.48 4.69
C ASP A 26 -9.15 6.59 3.76
N HIS A 27 -8.33 6.24 2.77
CA HIS A 27 -7.67 7.15 1.84
C HIS A 27 -6.88 8.28 2.55
N ASP A 28 -6.21 7.95 3.65
CA ASP A 28 -5.51 8.88 4.54
C ASP A 28 -3.99 8.75 4.38
N VAL A 29 -3.41 9.61 3.54
CA VAL A 29 -1.97 9.63 3.25
C VAL A 29 -1.14 9.86 4.52
N GLU A 30 -1.57 10.76 5.41
CA GLU A 30 -0.83 11.06 6.63
C GLU A 30 -0.80 9.87 7.58
N ALA A 31 -1.94 9.17 7.73
CA ALA A 31 -2.02 7.96 8.52
C ALA A 31 -1.18 6.83 7.91
N THR A 32 -1.24 6.65 6.59
CA THR A 32 -0.37 5.70 5.87
C THR A 32 1.10 5.98 6.17
N MET A 33 1.56 7.22 6.02
CA MET A 33 2.96 7.59 6.24
C MET A 33 3.42 7.38 7.70
N LYS A 34 2.52 7.54 8.69
CA LYS A 34 2.83 7.26 10.12
C LYS A 34 3.09 5.78 10.41
N THR A 35 2.67 4.86 9.54
CA THR A 35 2.97 3.43 9.69
C THR A 35 4.32 3.03 9.11
N MET A 36 4.95 3.90 8.32
CA MET A 36 6.24 3.66 7.68
C MET A 36 7.41 4.11 8.56
N VAL A 37 8.62 3.69 8.19
CA VAL A 37 9.87 4.19 8.77
C VAL A 37 10.20 5.61 8.27
N ASN A 38 11.13 6.30 8.93
CA ASN A 38 11.50 7.69 8.59
C ASN A 38 12.03 7.86 7.15
N GLU A 39 12.73 6.85 6.63
CA GLU A 39 13.27 6.83 5.26
C GLU A 39 12.61 5.69 4.47
N PRO A 40 11.34 5.84 4.07
CA PRO A 40 10.58 4.78 3.41
C PRO A 40 10.97 4.65 1.94
N ILE A 41 10.69 3.47 1.39
CA ILE A 41 10.78 3.20 -0.05
C ILE A 41 9.51 2.46 -0.47
N VAL A 42 8.86 2.93 -1.52
CA VAL A 42 7.79 2.20 -2.21
C VAL A 42 8.15 2.06 -3.69
N HIS A 43 7.93 0.89 -4.25
CA HIS A 43 8.28 0.60 -5.64
C HIS A 43 7.27 -0.33 -6.30
N ASN A 44 6.61 0.18 -7.33
CA ASN A 44 5.77 -0.60 -8.23
C ASN A 44 6.63 -1.14 -9.38
N VAL A 45 7.27 -2.29 -9.12
CA VAL A 45 8.29 -2.89 -10.00
C VAL A 45 7.89 -2.99 -11.48
N PRO A 46 6.66 -3.39 -11.86
CA PRO A 46 6.32 -3.57 -13.28
C PRO A 46 6.39 -2.29 -14.12
N VAL A 47 6.18 -1.13 -13.49
CA VAL A 47 6.11 0.18 -14.17
C VAL A 47 7.17 1.17 -13.68
N LEU A 48 8.05 0.74 -12.77
CA LEU A 48 9.15 1.52 -12.21
C LEU A 48 8.71 2.86 -11.59
N THR A 49 7.54 2.89 -10.96
CA THR A 49 7.01 4.05 -10.23
C THR A 49 7.12 3.87 -8.73
N GLY A 50 7.01 4.96 -7.96
CA GLY A 50 7.11 4.94 -6.51
C GLY A 50 7.88 6.14 -5.96
N GLY A 51 8.53 5.96 -4.81
CA GLY A 51 9.29 7.01 -4.14
C GLY A 51 10.35 6.46 -3.18
N VAL A 52 11.39 7.26 -2.94
CA VAL A 52 12.49 6.98 -2.00
C VAL A 52 12.66 8.16 -1.05
N GLY A 53 12.62 7.90 0.26
CA GLY A 53 12.64 8.92 1.30
C GLY A 53 11.26 9.55 1.52
N PHE A 54 11.10 10.20 2.68
CA PHE A 54 9.78 10.65 3.16
C PHE A 54 9.02 11.50 2.15
N ASP A 55 9.64 12.60 1.67
CA ASP A 55 8.98 13.57 0.79
C ASP A 55 8.53 12.96 -0.53
N ASN A 56 9.36 12.09 -1.13
CA ASN A 56 9.04 11.46 -2.41
C ASN A 56 7.95 10.40 -2.26
N VAL A 57 7.96 9.62 -1.18
CA VAL A 57 6.90 8.62 -0.91
C VAL A 57 5.59 9.33 -0.58
N PHE A 58 5.62 10.38 0.25
CA PHE A 58 4.43 11.19 0.55
C PHE A 58 3.81 11.76 -0.73
N ASN A 59 4.63 12.41 -1.57
CA ASN A 59 4.18 12.99 -2.84
C ASN A 59 3.62 11.93 -3.80
N PHE A 60 4.24 10.75 -3.88
CA PHE A 60 3.72 9.64 -4.67
C PHE A 60 2.36 9.16 -4.16
N TYR A 61 2.21 8.99 -2.85
CA TYR A 61 0.96 8.56 -2.22
C TYR A 61 -0.17 9.55 -2.43
N GLU A 62 0.07 10.83 -2.18
CA GLU A 62 -0.92 11.89 -2.36
C GLU A 62 -1.38 12.04 -3.83
N ASN A 63 -0.45 11.99 -4.76
CA ASN A 63 -0.72 12.41 -6.14
C ASN A 63 -1.00 11.26 -7.11
N GLN A 64 -0.56 10.04 -6.81
CA GLN A 64 -0.57 8.95 -7.79
C GLN A 64 -1.13 7.61 -7.28
N PHE A 65 -1.29 7.43 -5.97
CA PHE A 65 -1.63 6.10 -5.42
C PHE A 65 -2.88 6.11 -4.55
N VAL A 66 -2.85 6.78 -3.39
CA VAL A 66 -3.93 6.73 -2.40
C VAL A 66 -5.17 7.45 -2.95
N GLY A 67 -6.29 6.72 -3.02
CA GLY A 67 -7.53 7.23 -3.60
C GLY A 67 -7.46 7.49 -5.11
N LYS A 68 -6.48 6.91 -5.82
CA LYS A 68 -6.32 6.99 -7.29
C LYS A 68 -6.62 5.66 -7.99
N MET A 69 -7.45 4.84 -7.37
CA MET A 69 -7.96 3.57 -7.89
C MET A 69 -9.46 3.70 -8.19
N PRO A 70 -10.02 2.89 -9.11
CA PRO A 70 -11.46 2.86 -9.35
C PRO A 70 -12.26 2.59 -8.07
N ASP A 71 -13.44 3.19 -7.95
CA ASP A 71 -14.29 3.07 -6.76
C ASP A 71 -14.76 1.63 -6.50
N ASP A 72 -14.81 0.80 -7.54
CA ASP A 72 -15.20 -0.61 -7.45
C ASP A 72 -14.03 -1.57 -7.17
N THR A 73 -12.84 -1.04 -6.87
CA THR A 73 -11.64 -1.83 -6.60
C THR A 73 -11.86 -2.79 -5.44
N LYS A 74 -11.64 -4.09 -5.72
CA LYS A 74 -11.67 -5.17 -4.73
C LYS A 74 -10.29 -5.78 -4.61
N ILE A 75 -9.84 -5.93 -3.36
CA ILE A 75 -8.58 -6.59 -3.01
C ILE A 75 -8.92 -7.88 -2.28
N THR A 76 -8.64 -9.02 -2.90
CA THR A 76 -8.83 -10.34 -2.30
C THR A 76 -7.49 -10.97 -1.98
N ARG A 77 -7.18 -11.13 -0.68
CA ARG A 77 -5.94 -11.78 -0.25
C ARG A 77 -6.06 -13.31 -0.34
N ILE A 78 -5.18 -13.91 -1.12
CA ILE A 78 -5.09 -15.35 -1.35
C ILE A 78 -4.25 -16.00 -0.25
N SER A 79 -3.07 -15.42 0.02
CA SER A 79 -2.15 -15.93 1.03
C SER A 79 -1.37 -14.79 1.68
N ARG A 80 -0.83 -15.04 2.88
CA ARG A 80 0.09 -14.16 3.60
C ARG A 80 1.18 -14.98 4.26
N THR A 81 2.43 -14.57 4.07
CA THR A 81 3.57 -15.09 4.82
C THR A 81 4.15 -13.97 5.68
N VAL A 82 4.19 -14.17 7.00
CA VAL A 82 4.82 -13.23 7.95
C VAL A 82 6.15 -13.80 8.42
N GLY A 83 7.24 -13.16 8.02
CA GLY A 83 8.58 -13.45 8.48
C GLY A 83 8.96 -12.62 9.69
N LYS A 84 10.22 -12.73 10.10
CA LYS A 84 10.78 -11.92 11.20
C LYS A 84 10.82 -10.43 10.83
N ASP A 85 11.21 -10.12 9.59
CA ASP A 85 11.50 -8.77 9.13
C ASP A 85 10.70 -8.38 7.86
N GLN A 86 9.73 -9.20 7.44
CA GLN A 86 8.95 -8.97 6.22
C GLN A 86 7.53 -9.56 6.28
N VAL A 87 6.63 -9.01 5.46
CA VAL A 87 5.30 -9.56 5.15
C VAL A 87 5.21 -9.68 3.63
N VAL A 88 4.69 -10.79 3.14
CA VAL A 88 4.42 -11.01 1.72
C VAL A 88 2.98 -11.42 1.56
N ASP A 89 2.23 -10.63 0.80
CA ASP A 89 0.84 -10.90 0.44
C ASP A 89 0.72 -11.28 -1.04
N GLU A 90 -0.05 -12.33 -1.29
CA GLU A 90 -0.52 -12.69 -2.62
C GLU A 90 -1.98 -12.23 -2.73
N LEU A 91 -2.26 -11.39 -3.72
CA LEU A 91 -3.54 -10.67 -3.86
C LEU A 91 -4.11 -10.84 -5.28
N ILE A 92 -5.43 -10.88 -5.37
CA ILE A 92 -6.17 -10.57 -6.60
C ILE A 92 -6.76 -9.18 -6.44
N LEU A 93 -6.37 -8.27 -7.35
CA LEU A 93 -7.00 -6.97 -7.54
C LEU A 93 -7.98 -7.09 -8.70
N SER A 94 -9.21 -6.62 -8.51
CA SER A 94 -10.21 -6.57 -9.57
C SER A 94 -10.98 -5.27 -9.55
N PHE A 95 -11.14 -4.62 -10.70
CA PHE A 95 -11.77 -3.30 -10.84
C PHE A 95 -12.21 -3.05 -12.28
N THR A 96 -13.13 -2.12 -12.48
CA THR A 96 -13.44 -1.58 -13.80
C THR A 96 -12.43 -0.48 -14.12
N HIS A 97 -11.72 -0.57 -15.26
CA HIS A 97 -10.75 0.45 -15.66
C HIS A 97 -11.46 1.69 -16.26
N ASP A 98 -12.07 2.49 -15.38
CA ASP A 98 -12.87 3.69 -15.70
C ASP A 98 -12.16 5.03 -15.45
N ILE A 99 -11.02 5.00 -14.75
CA ILE A 99 -10.10 6.12 -14.55
C ILE A 99 -8.66 5.75 -14.96
N GLU A 100 -7.82 6.76 -15.21
CA GLU A 100 -6.38 6.52 -15.42
C GLU A 100 -5.71 6.12 -14.10
N ILE A 101 -5.04 4.96 -14.08
CA ILE A 101 -4.35 4.44 -12.89
C ILE A 101 -2.84 4.61 -13.05
N LYS A 102 -2.30 5.79 -12.74
CA LYS A 102 -0.89 6.14 -12.99
C LYS A 102 0.12 5.22 -12.29
N SER A 103 -0.25 4.69 -11.13
CA SER A 103 0.59 3.80 -10.32
C SER A 103 0.74 2.40 -10.91
N MET A 104 -0.15 1.96 -11.81
CA MET A 104 -0.19 0.60 -12.34
C MET A 104 -0.26 0.53 -13.88
N LEU A 105 -0.93 1.47 -14.54
CA LEU A 105 -1.17 1.55 -15.98
C LEU A 105 -0.87 2.96 -16.52
N PRO A 106 0.37 3.48 -16.36
CA PRO A 106 0.69 4.86 -16.73
C PRO A 106 0.50 5.11 -18.23
N GLY A 107 -0.26 6.17 -18.57
CA GLY A 107 -0.51 6.59 -19.95
C GLY A 107 -1.54 5.73 -20.71
N ILE A 108 -2.17 4.75 -20.05
CA ILE A 108 -3.27 3.99 -20.64
C ILE A 108 -4.59 4.67 -20.24
N PRO A 109 -5.38 5.20 -21.19
CA PRO A 109 -6.66 5.82 -20.87
C PRO A 109 -7.68 4.77 -20.39
N PRO A 110 -8.72 5.18 -19.65
CA PRO A 110 -9.81 4.30 -19.24
C PRO A 110 -10.33 3.45 -20.38
N THR A 111 -10.32 2.13 -20.21
CA THR A 111 -10.78 1.19 -21.24
C THR A 111 -12.23 0.76 -21.03
N GLY A 112 -12.80 0.99 -19.84
CA GLY A 112 -14.12 0.51 -19.44
C GLY A 112 -14.22 -1.01 -19.30
N SER A 113 -13.10 -1.73 -19.38
CA SER A 113 -13.05 -3.19 -19.24
C SER A 113 -12.82 -3.58 -17.79
N MET A 114 -13.34 -4.75 -17.41
CA MET A 114 -13.00 -5.38 -16.13
C MET A 114 -11.55 -5.89 -16.20
N ILE A 115 -10.75 -5.54 -15.19
CA ILE A 115 -9.40 -6.06 -14.94
C ILE A 115 -9.45 -6.88 -13.66
#